data_AF-A0A919S8F2-F1
#
_entry.id   AF-A0A919S8F2-F1
#
_cell.length_a   1.000
_cell.length_b   1.000
_cell.length_c   1.000
_cell.angle_alpha   90.00
_cell.angle_beta   90.00
_cell.angle_gamma   90.00
#
_symmetry.space_group_name_H-M   'P 1'
#
loop_
_entity.id
_entity.type
_entity.pdbx_description
1 polymer ?
#
loop_
_entity_poly.entity_id
_entity_poly.type
_entity_poly.pdbx_seq_one_letter_code
_entity_poly.pdbx_strand_id
1 'polypeptide(L)'
;MSFCWDVYVWLPRRDPELLRAFVDRYVDPEAPGDDRLPAFRRTYITGTPGGADAAALAELHPSDGTGAFTLYLHGRNHPWAMITMTEDDAAVLGLSIDDPGNSPAERREARELIERLRQEFAAPAGIAGVEMPPPGSRHQWRTDHTPIRVGTIPDDPA
;
A
#
# COMPACT_ATOMS: atom_id res chain seq x y z
N MET A 1 -0.53 2.46 -24.47
CA MET A 1 -0.72 2.73 -23.03
C MET A 1 -0.91 1.37 -22.40
N SER A 2 -0.08 1.01 -21.42
CA SER A 2 -0.34 -0.18 -20.59
C SER A 2 -1.14 0.28 -19.40
N PHE A 3 -2.22 -0.41 -19.05
CA PHE A 3 -2.97 -0.13 -17.84
C PHE A 3 -2.36 -0.96 -16.70
N CYS A 4 -2.47 -0.47 -15.46
CA CYS A 4 -2.11 -1.25 -14.29
C CYS A 4 -3.36 -1.50 -13.44
N TRP A 5 -3.54 -2.73 -12.98
CA TRP A 5 -4.45 -3.02 -11.88
C TRP A 5 -3.72 -2.82 -10.58
N ASP A 6 -4.21 -1.89 -9.77
CA ASP A 6 -3.69 -1.64 -8.44
C ASP A 6 -4.52 -2.40 -7.41
N VAL A 7 -3.84 -3.19 -6.59
CA VAL A 7 -4.42 -4.02 -5.55
C VAL A 7 -3.96 -3.51 -4.20
N TYR A 8 -4.90 -3.30 -3.28
CA TYR A 8 -4.60 -2.82 -1.93
C TYR A 8 -5.27 -3.68 -0.86
N VAL A 9 -4.58 -3.86 0.26
CA VAL A 9 -5.12 -4.44 1.50
C VAL A 9 -4.96 -3.49 2.67
N TRP A 10 -5.97 -3.47 3.55
CA TRP A 10 -6.00 -2.60 4.72
C TRP A 10 -5.41 -3.29 5.94
N LEU A 11 -4.41 -2.69 6.57
CA LEU A 11 -3.92 -3.07 7.88
C LEU A 11 -4.54 -2.16 8.95
N PRO A 12 -5.27 -2.70 9.94
CA PRO A 12 -5.92 -1.89 10.97
C PRO A 12 -4.97 -1.02 11.81
N ARG A 13 -3.68 -1.38 11.84
CA ARG A 13 -2.61 -0.70 12.58
C ARG A 13 -1.33 -0.72 11.77
N ARG A 14 -0.43 0.23 12.05
CA ARG A 14 0.92 0.32 11.47
C ARG A 14 1.88 -0.69 12.12
N ASP A 15 1.62 -1.97 11.92
CA ASP A 15 2.41 -3.05 12.53
C ASP A 15 3.83 -3.14 11.93
N PRO A 16 4.91 -2.91 12.71
CA PRO A 16 6.28 -2.91 12.20
C PRO A 16 6.74 -4.25 11.62
N GLU A 17 6.22 -5.37 12.11
CA GLU A 17 6.59 -6.71 11.62
C GLU A 17 5.93 -6.98 10.28
N LEU A 18 4.65 -6.63 10.11
CA LEU A 18 3.95 -6.76 8.83
C LEU A 18 4.52 -5.83 7.76
N LEU A 19 4.85 -4.58 8.13
CA LEU A 19 5.51 -3.63 7.23
C LEU A 19 6.87 -4.15 6.76
N ARG A 20 7.66 -4.72 7.68
CA ARG A 20 8.93 -5.36 7.35
C ARG A 20 8.76 -6.54 6.42
N ALA A 21 7.82 -7.43 6.73
CA ALA A 21 7.53 -8.61 5.91
C ALA A 21 7.12 -8.22 4.49
N PHE A 22 6.32 -7.17 4.34
CA PHE A 22 5.94 -6.65 3.03
C PHE A 22 7.15 -6.13 2.24
N VAL A 23 7.98 -5.28 2.86
CA VAL A 23 9.20 -4.74 2.24
C VAL A 23 10.13 -5.88 1.80
N ASP A 24 10.46 -6.81 2.71
CA ASP A 24 11.44 -7.85 2.44
C ASP A 24 10.98 -8.84 1.35
N ARG A 25 9.65 -9.03 1.21
CA ARG A 25 9.07 -9.97 0.24
C ARG A 25 8.79 -9.35 -1.11
N TYR A 26 8.25 -8.14 -1.13
CA TYR A 26 7.68 -7.56 -2.34
C TYR A 26 8.48 -6.41 -2.94
N VAL A 27 9.37 -5.76 -2.19
CA VAL A 27 10.18 -4.65 -2.72
C VAL A 27 11.48 -5.19 -3.32
N ASP A 28 11.90 -4.59 -4.43
CA ASP A 28 13.22 -4.83 -5.02
C ASP A 28 14.33 -4.28 -4.08
N PRO A 29 15.21 -5.15 -3.53
CA PRO A 29 16.24 -4.70 -2.61
C PRO A 29 17.39 -3.95 -3.30
N GLU A 30 17.62 -4.17 -4.59
CA GLU A 30 18.71 -3.55 -5.35
C GLU A 30 18.31 -2.20 -5.92
N ALA A 31 17.04 -2.06 -6.31
CA ALA A 31 16.51 -0.83 -6.91
C ALA A 31 15.09 -0.51 -6.41
N PRO A 32 14.92 -0.08 -5.14
CA PRO A 32 13.61 0.12 -4.54
C PRO A 32 12.82 1.31 -5.11
N GLY A 33 13.44 2.21 -5.88
CA GLY A 33 12.78 3.31 -6.58
C GLY A 33 12.58 4.60 -5.77
N ASP A 34 12.37 4.52 -4.45
CA ASP A 34 12.20 5.69 -3.58
C ASP A 34 13.32 5.82 -2.54
N ASP A 35 14.09 6.90 -2.63
CA ASP A 35 15.23 7.19 -1.74
C ASP A 35 14.83 7.42 -0.27
N ARG A 36 13.53 7.56 0.02
CA ARG A 36 13.01 7.74 1.38
C ARG A 36 12.72 6.40 2.08
N LEU A 37 12.82 5.26 1.38
CA LEU A 37 12.65 3.94 1.99
C LEU A 37 13.54 3.71 3.23
N PRO A 38 14.83 4.11 3.27
CA PRO A 38 15.65 3.98 4.48
C PRO A 38 15.11 4.77 5.67
N ALA A 39 14.61 6.00 5.46
CA ALA A 39 14.00 6.82 6.51
C ALA A 39 12.69 6.20 7.01
N PHE A 40 11.89 5.64 6.10
CA PHE A 40 10.69 4.89 6.44
C PHE A 40 10.99 3.65 7.29
N ARG A 41 11.99 2.82 6.89
CA ARG A 41 12.37 1.63 7.65
C ARG A 41 12.83 2.00 9.07
N ARG A 42 13.63 3.06 9.20
CA ARG A 42 14.07 3.55 10.51
C ARG A 42 12.91 4.02 11.39
N THR A 43 11.96 4.74 10.80
CA THR A 43 10.85 5.36 11.54
C THR A 43 9.78 4.33 11.92
N TYR A 44 9.30 3.53 10.96
CA TYR A 44 8.10 2.70 11.13
C TYR A 44 8.39 1.21 11.32
N ILE A 45 9.60 0.73 11.01
CA ILE A 45 9.95 -0.69 11.13
C ILE A 45 10.89 -0.94 12.31
N THR A 46 11.96 -0.17 12.45
CA THR A 46 12.94 -0.38 13.54
C THR A 46 12.69 0.50 14.76
N GLY A 47 11.91 1.57 14.63
CA GLY A 47 11.62 2.51 15.73
C GLY A 47 12.85 3.33 16.15
N THR A 48 13.77 3.59 15.23
CA THR A 48 15.02 4.33 15.46
C THR A 48 15.19 5.46 14.45
N PRO A 49 14.29 6.47 14.43
CA PRO A 49 14.37 7.57 13.48
C PRO A 49 15.64 8.41 13.69
N GLY A 50 16.28 8.78 12.58
CA GLY A 50 17.36 9.75 12.55
C GLY A 50 16.84 11.19 12.48
N GLY A 51 17.71 12.17 12.78
CA GLY A 51 17.31 13.58 12.83
C GLY A 51 16.77 14.17 11.53
N ALA A 52 17.11 13.59 10.37
CA ALA A 52 16.62 14.02 9.06
C ALA A 52 15.40 13.24 8.57
N ASP A 53 15.01 12.14 9.23
CA ASP A 53 14.00 11.22 8.71
C ASP A 53 12.61 11.86 8.68
N ALA A 54 12.26 12.65 9.70
CA ALA A 54 10.98 13.35 9.74
C ALA A 54 10.83 14.34 8.59
N ALA A 55 11.89 15.07 8.25
CA ALA A 55 11.87 16.02 7.13
C ALA A 55 11.76 15.28 5.78
N ALA A 56 12.51 14.19 5.60
CA ALA A 56 12.46 13.38 4.39
C ALA A 56 11.08 12.74 4.16
N LEU A 57 10.43 12.28 5.23
CA LEU A 57 9.08 11.70 5.16
C LEU A 57 8.00 12.79 4.98
N ALA A 58 8.20 13.99 5.52
CA ALA A 58 7.29 15.12 5.32
C ALA A 58 7.10 15.46 3.84
N GLU A 59 8.11 15.25 3.00
CA GLU A 59 8.03 15.47 1.55
C GLU A 59 7.10 14.50 0.81
N LEU A 60 6.69 13.39 1.45
CA LEU A 60 5.74 12.43 0.89
C LEU A 60 4.28 12.83 1.12
N HIS A 61 4.04 13.77 2.04
CA HIS A 61 2.68 14.20 2.34
C HIS A 61 2.10 14.97 1.15
N PRO A 62 0.86 14.68 0.75
CA PRO A 62 0.19 15.46 -0.26
C PRO A 62 0.01 16.91 0.21
N SER A 63 0.03 17.84 -0.75
CA SER A 63 -0.11 19.28 -0.50
C SER A 63 -1.47 19.71 0.06
N ASP A 64 -2.44 18.79 0.12
CA ASP A 64 -3.78 19.02 0.69
C ASP A 64 -3.79 19.02 2.23
N GLY A 65 -2.65 18.76 2.86
CA GLY A 65 -2.49 18.78 4.31
C GLY A 65 -3.00 17.52 5.00
N THR A 66 -3.27 16.46 4.24
CA THR A 66 -3.63 15.16 4.80
C THR A 66 -2.48 14.58 5.63
N GLY A 67 -2.83 13.92 6.73
CA GLY A 67 -1.88 13.22 7.59
C GLY A 67 -1.34 11.93 6.98
N ALA A 68 -1.82 11.57 5.78
CA ALA A 68 -1.42 10.38 5.06
C ALA A 68 -0.24 10.66 4.13
N PHE A 69 0.52 9.61 3.83
CA PHE A 69 1.53 9.64 2.77
C PHE A 69 1.73 8.25 2.19
N THR A 70 2.22 8.19 0.95
CA THR A 70 2.49 6.93 0.24
C THR A 70 3.93 6.86 -0.22
N LEU A 71 4.57 5.72 0.02
CA LEU A 71 5.79 5.32 -0.68
C LEU A 71 5.42 4.49 -1.91
N TYR A 72 5.94 4.91 -3.06
CA TYR A 72 5.84 4.17 -4.33
C TYR A 72 7.20 3.53 -4.61
N LEU A 73 7.25 2.21 -4.57
CA LEU A 73 8.47 1.41 -4.66
C LEU A 73 8.42 0.50 -5.86
N HIS A 74 9.57 0.12 -6.40
CA HIS A 74 9.63 -0.95 -7.38
C HIS A 74 9.41 -2.31 -6.71
N GLY A 75 8.46 -3.07 -7.27
CA GLY A 75 8.18 -4.42 -6.81
C GLY A 75 9.17 -5.42 -7.39
N ARG A 76 9.48 -6.48 -6.63
CA ARG A 76 10.37 -7.56 -7.07
C ARG A 76 9.80 -8.37 -8.24
N ASN A 77 8.50 -8.67 -8.17
CA ASN A 77 7.76 -9.45 -9.17
C ASN A 77 6.48 -8.72 -9.62
N HIS A 78 6.40 -7.42 -9.33
CA HIS A 78 5.26 -6.56 -9.60
C HIS A 78 5.80 -5.23 -10.10
N PRO A 79 5.13 -4.53 -11.05
CA PRO A 79 5.59 -3.23 -11.53
C PRO A 79 5.83 -2.23 -10.40
N TRP A 80 4.93 -2.22 -9.42
CA TRP A 80 5.00 -1.36 -8.24
C TRP A 80 4.58 -2.10 -6.98
N ALA A 81 5.19 -1.66 -5.87
CA ALA A 81 4.77 -1.94 -4.51
C ALA A 81 4.53 -0.62 -3.79
N MET A 82 3.44 -0.53 -3.04
CA MET A 82 3.03 0.69 -2.37
C MET A 82 2.83 0.45 -0.89
N ILE A 83 3.24 1.42 -0.08
CA ILE A 83 2.95 1.45 1.35
C ILE A 83 2.39 2.84 1.67
N THR A 84 1.16 2.89 2.17
CA THR A 84 0.52 4.14 2.59
C THR A 84 0.35 4.13 4.10
N MET A 85 0.91 5.13 4.78
CA MET A 85 0.52 5.45 6.15
C MET A 85 -0.73 6.32 6.07
N THR A 86 -1.83 5.86 6.64
CA THR A 86 -3.12 6.56 6.55
C THR A 86 -3.27 7.60 7.65
N GLU A 87 -4.24 8.50 7.52
CA GLU A 87 -4.61 9.46 8.57
C GLU A 87 -5.16 8.78 9.83
N ASP A 88 -5.77 7.60 9.68
CA ASP A 88 -6.47 6.86 10.73
C ASP A 88 -5.55 5.95 11.57
N ASP A 89 -4.24 6.23 11.60
CA ASP A 89 -3.21 5.37 12.23
C ASP A 89 -3.18 3.90 11.74
N ALA A 90 -3.74 3.68 10.55
CA ALA A 90 -3.70 2.43 9.82
C ALA A 90 -2.63 2.48 8.71
N ALA A 91 -2.42 1.35 8.05
CA ALA A 91 -1.58 1.26 6.86
C ALA A 91 -2.32 0.57 5.72
N VAL A 92 -1.97 0.93 4.48
CA VAL A 92 -2.40 0.21 3.28
C VAL A 92 -1.17 -0.34 2.57
N LEU A 93 -1.21 -1.63 2.25
CA LEU A 93 -0.19 -2.30 1.45
C LEU A 93 -0.74 -2.54 0.04
N GLY A 94 0.06 -2.28 -0.99
CA GLY A 94 -0.40 -2.44 -2.36
C GLY A 94 0.62 -2.99 -3.33
N LEU A 95 0.12 -3.63 -4.38
CA LEU A 95 0.90 -4.15 -5.50
C LEU A 95 0.16 -3.86 -6.79
N SER A 96 0.89 -3.52 -7.86
CA SER A 96 0.32 -3.44 -9.19
C SER A 96 0.45 -4.76 -9.95
N ILE A 97 -0.45 -4.97 -10.90
CA ILE A 97 -0.40 -6.00 -11.93
C ILE A 97 -0.38 -5.27 -13.27
N ASP A 98 0.56 -5.61 -14.15
CA ASP A 98 0.60 -5.06 -15.51
C ASP A 98 -0.55 -5.66 -16.32
N ASP A 99 -1.37 -4.80 -16.94
CA ASP A 99 -2.52 -5.18 -17.76
C ASP A 99 -2.49 -4.41 -19.10
N PRO A 100 -1.58 -4.78 -20.02
CA PRO A 100 -1.50 -4.15 -21.33
C PRO A 100 -2.74 -4.40 -22.20
N GLY A 101 -3.61 -5.37 -21.83
CA GLY A 101 -4.74 -5.83 -22.62
C GLY A 101 -6.12 -5.43 -22.13
N ASN A 102 -6.24 -4.82 -20.94
CA ASN A 102 -7.49 -4.63 -20.22
C ASN A 102 -8.35 -5.91 -20.18
N SER A 103 -7.72 -7.04 -19.87
CA SER A 103 -8.34 -8.34 -20.07
C SER A 103 -9.14 -8.79 -18.83
N PRO A 104 -10.20 -9.60 -18.99
CA PRO A 104 -10.93 -10.17 -17.86
C PRO A 104 -10.09 -11.09 -16.96
N ALA A 105 -8.93 -11.56 -17.44
CA ALA A 105 -8.03 -12.41 -16.68
C ALA A 105 -7.36 -11.64 -15.53
N GLU A 106 -6.93 -10.41 -15.77
CA GLU A 106 -6.24 -9.55 -14.80
C GLU A 106 -7.21 -9.11 -13.70
N ARG A 107 -8.51 -8.96 -14.00
CA ARG A 107 -9.55 -8.78 -12.97
C ARG A 107 -9.64 -9.97 -12.01
N ARG A 108 -9.51 -11.20 -12.52
CA ARG A 108 -9.51 -12.41 -11.70
C ARG A 108 -8.22 -12.49 -10.89
N GLU A 109 -7.08 -12.23 -11.52
CA GLU A 109 -5.78 -12.19 -10.86
C GLU A 109 -5.74 -11.15 -9.73
N ALA A 110 -6.28 -9.95 -9.94
CA ALA A 110 -6.40 -8.92 -8.91
C ALA A 110 -7.22 -9.41 -7.70
N ARG A 111 -8.32 -10.13 -7.93
CA ARG A 111 -9.11 -10.72 -6.83
C ARG A 111 -8.34 -11.81 -6.09
N GLU A 112 -7.63 -12.67 -6.79
CA GLU A 112 -6.78 -13.72 -6.18
C GLU A 112 -5.64 -13.09 -5.38
N LEU A 113 -5.04 -12.00 -5.90
CA LEU A 113 -4.02 -11.23 -5.21
C LEU A 113 -4.53 -10.59 -3.92
N ILE A 114 -5.74 -10.01 -3.94
CA ILE A 114 -6.39 -9.51 -2.72
C ILE A 114 -6.48 -10.62 -1.68
N GLU A 115 -7.01 -11.78 -2.03
CA GLU A 115 -7.20 -12.86 -1.05
C GLU A 115 -5.87 -13.36 -0.49
N ARG A 116 -4.84 -13.49 -1.33
CA ARG A 116 -3.49 -13.85 -0.90
C ARG A 116 -2.92 -12.84 0.10
N LEU A 117 -2.94 -11.55 -0.25
CA LEU A 117 -2.41 -10.48 0.60
C LEU A 117 -3.20 -10.36 1.91
N ARG A 118 -4.54 -10.51 1.87
CA ARG A 118 -5.38 -10.52 3.07
C ARG A 118 -5.01 -11.64 4.02
N GLN A 119 -4.81 -12.86 3.50
CA GLN A 119 -4.40 -14.00 4.31
C GLN A 119 -2.99 -13.80 4.87
N GLU A 120 -2.05 -13.35 4.03
CA GLU A 120 -0.65 -13.18 4.38
C GLU A 120 -0.42 -12.11 5.46
N PHE A 121 -1.14 -10.99 5.39
CA PHE A 121 -1.00 -9.87 6.31
C PHE A 121 -2.15 -9.77 7.32
N ALA A 122 -2.97 -10.82 7.45
CA ALA A 122 -4.17 -10.83 8.30
C ALA A 122 -5.08 -9.61 8.09
N ALA A 123 -5.14 -9.12 6.84
CA ALA A 123 -5.84 -7.91 6.47
C ALA A 123 -7.36 -8.17 6.37
N PRO A 124 -8.23 -7.42 7.08
CA PRO A 124 -9.66 -7.66 7.07
C PRO A 124 -10.32 -7.40 5.71
N ALA A 125 -9.73 -6.50 4.90
CA ALA A 125 -10.30 -6.09 3.62
C ALA A 125 -9.23 -5.84 2.56
N GLY A 126 -9.65 -5.94 1.29
CA GLY A 126 -8.89 -5.49 0.15
C GLY A 126 -9.77 -4.91 -0.96
N ILE A 127 -9.17 -4.08 -1.80
CA ILE A 127 -9.78 -3.43 -2.95
C ILE A 127 -8.85 -3.56 -4.15
N ALA A 128 -9.40 -3.48 -5.36
CA ALA A 128 -8.60 -3.32 -6.56
C ALA A 128 -9.35 -2.53 -7.64
N GLY A 129 -8.59 -1.84 -8.48
CA GLY A 129 -9.07 -1.04 -9.59
C GLY A 129 -7.97 -0.74 -10.61
N VAL A 130 -8.35 -0.15 -11.73
CA VAL A 130 -7.38 0.26 -12.77
C VAL A 130 -6.86 1.66 -12.44
N GLU A 131 -5.54 1.83 -12.44
CA GLU A 131 -4.83 3.09 -12.19
C GLU A 131 -5.40 3.86 -10.98
N MET A 132 -5.59 3.12 -9.88
CA MET A 132 -6.28 3.61 -8.71
C MET A 132 -5.26 4.07 -7.68
N PRO A 133 -5.32 5.31 -7.17
CA PRO A 133 -4.40 5.73 -6.11
C PRO A 133 -4.66 4.92 -4.82
N PRO A 134 -3.62 4.69 -3.99
CA PRO A 134 -3.81 4.09 -2.68
C PRO A 134 -4.69 4.98 -1.78
N PRO A 135 -5.67 4.42 -1.03
CA PRO A 135 -6.44 5.21 -0.08
C PRO A 135 -5.58 5.69 1.09
N GLY A 136 -5.64 6.98 1.37
CA GLY A 136 -4.99 7.63 2.51
C GLY A 136 -5.85 7.64 3.78
N SER A 137 -7.13 7.27 3.71
CA SER A 137 -8.02 7.18 4.87
C SER A 137 -9.08 6.09 4.73
N ARG A 138 -9.70 5.74 5.85
CA ARG A 138 -10.85 4.85 5.96
C ARG A 138 -12.08 5.42 5.24
N HIS A 139 -12.20 6.75 5.21
CA HIS A 139 -13.24 7.41 4.44
C HIS A 139 -13.04 7.14 2.95
N GLN A 140 -11.87 7.49 2.40
CA GLN A 140 -11.53 7.22 1.00
C GLN A 140 -11.70 5.74 0.65
N TRP A 141 -11.19 4.83 1.49
CA TRP A 141 -11.36 3.40 1.29
C TRP A 141 -12.83 2.96 1.13
N ARG A 142 -13.76 3.60 1.84
CA ARG A 142 -15.20 3.29 1.79
C ARG A 142 -15.92 3.96 0.62
N THR A 143 -15.56 5.19 0.28
CA THR A 143 -16.31 6.03 -0.66
C THR A 143 -15.78 5.94 -2.08
N ASP A 144 -14.50 5.66 -2.26
CA ASP A 144 -13.90 5.62 -3.59
C ASP A 144 -14.47 4.46 -4.40
N HIS A 145 -14.71 4.73 -5.68
CA HIS A 145 -15.32 3.75 -6.56
C HIS A 145 -14.29 2.67 -6.95
N THR A 146 -14.41 1.48 -6.35
CA THR A 146 -13.53 0.34 -6.66
C THR A 146 -14.30 -0.82 -7.31
N PRO A 147 -13.86 -1.35 -8.46
CA PRO A 147 -14.56 -2.44 -9.16
C PRO A 147 -14.45 -3.80 -8.46
N ILE A 148 -13.47 -3.96 -7.57
CA ILE A 148 -13.32 -5.12 -6.70
C ILE A 148 -13.20 -4.66 -5.25
N ARG A 149 -13.97 -5.31 -4.39
CA ARG A 149 -13.91 -5.17 -2.94
C ARG A 149 -14.13 -6.54 -2.31
N VAL A 150 -13.29 -6.87 -1.35
CA VAL A 150 -13.35 -8.14 -0.62
C VAL A 150 -13.17 -7.86 0.87
N GLY A 151 -14.03 -8.46 1.70
CA GLY A 151 -14.02 -8.21 3.14
C GLY A 151 -14.48 -6.80 3.52
N THR A 152 -14.35 -6.49 4.81
CA THR A 152 -14.84 -5.24 5.42
C THR A 152 -13.89 -4.80 6.52
N ILE A 153 -13.57 -3.50 6.59
CA ILE A 153 -12.80 -2.96 7.71
C ILE A 153 -13.78 -2.74 8.88
N PRO A 154 -13.49 -3.21 10.11
CA PRO A 154 -14.35 -3.00 11.29
C PRO A 154 -14.55 -1.52 11.59
N ASP A 155 -15.74 -1.09 12.01
CA ASP A 155 -16.05 0.34 12.17
C ASP A 155 -15.26 1.05 13.28
N ASP A 156 -14.77 0.31 14.28
CA ASP A 156 -13.96 0.85 15.38
C ASP A 156 -12.45 0.60 15.20
N PRO A 157 -11.58 1.51 15.66
CA PRO A 157 -10.19 1.20 15.94
C PRO A 157 -10.15 0.32 17.19
N ALA A 158 -9.76 -0.95 17.03
CA ALA A 158 -9.37 -1.79 18.16
C ALA A 158 -8.13 -1.23 18.86
#